data_AF-A0A4P7SJP9-F1
#
_entry.id   AF-A0A4P7SJP9-F1
#
_cell.length_a   1.000
_cell.length_b   1.000
_cell.length_c   1.000
_cell.angle_alpha   90.00
_cell.angle_beta   90.00
_cell.angle_gamma   90.00
#
_symmetry.space_group_name_H-M   'P 1'
#
loop_
_entity.id
_entity.type
_entity.pdbx_description
1 polymer ?
#
loop_
_entity_poly.entity_id
_entity_poly.type
_entity_poly.pdbx_seq_one_letter_code
_entity_poly.pdbx_strand_id
1 'polypeptide(L)' 'MLTPQITVAQVSYDLRGAAEATGLGETTIREAIETGDLIAHYAGRRNSKPVIRAVDLDEWVASLPTSRKRTA' A
#
# COMPACT_ATOMS: atom_id res chain seq x y z
N MET A 1 -14.44 -8.89 -35.12
CA MET A 1 -14.46 -9.50 -33.77
C MET A 1 -13.56 -8.65 -32.89
N LEU A 2 -14.07 -8.05 -31.82
CA LEU A 2 -13.26 -7.30 -30.85
C LEU A 2 -12.71 -8.31 -29.85
N THR A 3 -11.40 -8.54 -29.87
CA THR A 3 -10.74 -9.40 -28.87
C THR A 3 -10.66 -8.63 -27.56
N PRO A 4 -11.23 -9.13 -26.44
CA PRO A 4 -11.07 -8.46 -25.16
C PRO A 4 -9.60 -8.51 -24.75
N GLN A 5 -9.01 -7.35 -24.49
CA GLN A 5 -7.69 -7.24 -23.86
C GLN A 5 -7.91 -7.42 -22.36
N ILE A 6 -7.52 -8.57 -21.81
CA ILE A 6 -7.52 -8.79 -20.36
C ILE A 6 -6.28 -8.11 -19.79
N THR A 7 -6.45 -6.97 -19.13
CA THR A 7 -5.39 -6.32 -18.35
C THR A 7 -5.31 -6.98 -16.98
N VAL A 8 -4.17 -7.61 -16.68
CA VAL A 8 -3.93 -8.20 -15.35
C VAL A 8 -3.56 -7.08 -14.39
N ALA A 9 -4.47 -6.71 -13.49
CA ALA A 9 -4.20 -5.71 -12.46
C ALA A 9 -3.26 -6.29 -11.38
N GLN A 10 -2.29 -5.49 -10.93
CA GLN A 10 -1.41 -5.87 -9.83
C GLN A 10 -2.22 -5.99 -8.54
N VAL A 11 -2.18 -7.17 -7.92
CA VAL A 11 -3.02 -7.49 -6.75
C VAL A 11 -2.39 -7.10 -5.41
N SER A 12 -1.07 -6.93 -5.38
CA SER A 12 -0.31 -6.63 -4.18
C SER A 12 1.05 -6.02 -4.49
N TYR A 13 1.59 -5.31 -3.52
CA TYR A 13 2.91 -4.71 -3.50
C TYR A 13 3.71 -5.27 -2.31
N ASP A 14 5.03 -5.31 -2.44
CA ASP A 14 5.90 -5.31 -1.26
C ASP A 14 6.12 -3.87 -0.77
N LEU A 15 6.88 -3.69 0.31
CA LEU A 15 7.08 -2.36 0.92
C LEU A 15 7.67 -1.34 -0.07
N ARG A 16 8.66 -1.77 -0.86
CA ARG A 16 9.32 -0.91 -1.84
C ARG A 16 8.38 -0.58 -3.00
N GLY A 17 7.65 -1.57 -3.51
CA GLY A 17 6.66 -1.36 -4.57
C GLY A 17 5.53 -0.44 -4.13
N ALA A 18 5.09 -0.52 -2.87
CA ALA A 18 4.09 0.39 -2.33
C ALA A 18 4.61 1.83 -2.24
N ALA A 19 5.88 2.01 -1.83
CA ALA A 19 6.54 3.31 -1.83
C ALA A 19 6.65 3.90 -3.25
N GLU A 20 7.09 3.10 -4.22
CA GLU A 20 7.19 3.51 -5.63
C GLU A 20 5.81 3.86 -6.22
N ALA A 21 4.76 3.09 -5.90
CA ALA A 21 3.41 3.31 -6.42
C ALA A 21 2.72 4.56 -5.84
N THR A 22 2.96 4.87 -4.56
CA THR A 22 2.34 6.01 -3.86
C THR A 22 3.18 7.29 -3.92
N GLY A 23 4.48 7.18 -4.21
CA GLY A 23 5.44 8.27 -4.10
C GLY A 23 5.82 8.61 -2.66
N LEU A 24 5.39 7.82 -1.68
CA LEU A 24 5.75 7.97 -0.26
C LEU A 24 7.05 7.23 0.06
N GLY A 25 7.71 7.59 1.16
CA GLY A 25 8.90 6.88 1.63
C GLY A 25 8.55 5.52 2.24
N GLU A 26 9.43 4.52 2.09
CA GLU A 26 9.25 3.19 2.71
C GLU A 26 9.06 3.26 4.24
N THR A 27 9.71 4.23 4.90
CA THR A 27 9.54 4.46 6.34
C THR A 27 8.11 4.85 6.68
N THR A 28 7.48 5.73 5.90
CA THR A 28 6.07 6.13 6.11
C THR A 28 5.12 4.96 5.91
N ILE A 29 5.33 4.14 4.87
CA ILE A 29 4.52 2.93 4.66
C ILE A 29 4.71 1.96 5.82
N ARG A 30 5.94 1.77 6.30
CA ARG A 30 6.25 0.89 7.44
C ARG A 30 5.58 1.39 8.72
N GLU A 31 5.69 2.68 9.02
CA GLU A 31 5.04 3.30 10.16
C GLU A 31 3.53 3.10 10.11
N ALA A 32 2.88 3.32 8.95
CA ALA A 32 1.45 3.09 8.79
C ALA A 32 1.03 1.62 9.04
N ILE A 33 1.88 0.66 8.66
CA ILE A 33 1.65 -0.76 8.98
C ILE A 33 1.81 -1.02 10.49
N GLU A 34 2.83 -0.42 11.11
CA GLU A 34 3.11 -0.58 12.54
C GLU A 34 2.06 0.09 13.43
N THR A 35 1.49 1.22 13.03
CA THR A 35 0.38 1.90 13.73
C THR A 35 -0.96 1.23 13.48
N GLY A 36 -1.06 0.33 12.49
CA GLY A 36 -2.29 -0.35 12.10
C GLY A 36 -3.19 0.45 11.16
N ASP A 37 -2.71 1.59 10.64
CA ASP A 37 -3.43 2.42 9.65
C ASP A 37 -3.44 1.77 8.26
N LEU A 38 -2.44 0.95 7.94
CA LEU A 38 -2.34 0.21 6.69
C LEU A 38 -2.27 -1.31 6.95
N ILE A 39 -3.16 -2.07 6.30
CA ILE A 39 -3.22 -3.52 6.43
C ILE A 39 -2.09 -4.17 5.63
N ALA A 40 -1.29 -5.00 6.30
CA ALA A 40 -0.28 -5.85 5.67
C ALA A 40 -0.53 -7.32 5.99
N HIS A 41 -0.33 -8.19 4.99
CA HIS A 41 -0.41 -9.63 5.12
C HIS A 41 0.98 -10.27 5.17
N TYR A 42 1.07 -11.41 5.86
CA TYR A 42 2.32 -12.09 6.11
C TYR A 42 2.20 -13.56 5.70
N ALA A 43 2.94 -13.97 4.66
CA ALA A 43 2.78 -15.28 4.04
C ALA A 43 3.46 -16.45 4.78
N GLY A 44 4.07 -16.23 5.95
CA GLY A 44 4.92 -17.25 6.59
C GLY A 44 5.13 -17.11 8.10
N ARG A 45 5.78 -18.14 8.67
CA ARG A 45 5.99 -18.34 10.11
C ARG A 45 7.23 -17.56 10.59
N ARG A 46 7.02 -16.32 11.05
CA ARG A 46 8.00 -15.37 11.63
C ARG A 46 8.90 -14.66 10.61
N ASN A 47 9.08 -13.34 10.75
CA ASN A 47 9.89 -12.46 9.90
C ASN A 47 9.59 -12.51 8.39
N SER A 48 8.36 -12.83 8.01
CA SER A 48 7.93 -12.77 6.61
C SER A 48 7.84 -11.32 6.13
N LYS A 49 8.12 -11.10 4.85
CA LYS A 49 7.97 -9.77 4.24
C LYS A 49 6.49 -9.38 4.21
N PRO A 50 6.15 -8.12 4.52
CA PRO A 50 4.78 -7.66 4.39
C PRO A 50 4.38 -7.68 2.92
N VAL A 51 3.16 -8.16 2.67
CA VAL A 51 2.47 -8.13 1.39
C VAL A 51 1.28 -7.20 1.56
N ILE A 52 1.30 -6.08 0.86
CA ILE A 52 0.29 -5.04 0.94
C ILE A 52 -0.64 -5.21 -0.25
N ARG A 53 -1.94 -5.36 -0.05
CA ARG A 53 -2.88 -5.46 -1.17
C ARG A 53 -2.96 -4.12 -1.87
N ALA A 54 -3.14 -4.15 -3.19
CA ALA A 54 -3.32 -2.93 -3.96
C ALA A 54 -4.56 -2.12 -3.50
N VAL A 55 -5.63 -2.82 -3.12
CA VAL A 55 -6.89 -2.19 -2.64
C VAL A 55 -6.71 -1.53 -1.27
N ASP A 56 -6.06 -2.19 -0.32
CA ASP A 56 -5.85 -1.63 1.02
C ASP A 56 -4.92 -0.41 0.96
N LEU A 57 -3.92 -0.44 0.07
CA LEU A 57 -3.02 0.68 -0.17
C LEU A 57 -3.77 1.89 -0.76
N ASP A 58 -4.63 1.65 -1.75
CA ASP A 58 -5.45 2.69 -2.39
C ASP A 58 -6.44 3.32 -1.40
N GLU A 59 -7.15 2.49 -0.63
CA GLU A 59 -8.08 2.95 0.42
C GLU A 59 -7.37 3.78 1.48
N TRP A 60 -6.19 3.32 1.94
CA TRP A 60 -5.40 4.07 2.91
C TRP A 60 -4.92 5.42 2.35
N VAL A 61 -4.42 5.46 1.11
CA VAL A 61 -4.02 6.72 0.46
C VAL A 61 -5.20 7.67 0.32
N ALA A 62 -6.37 7.17 -0.07
CA ALA A 62 -7.60 7.96 -0.18
C ALA A 62 -8.08 8.49 1.18
N SER A 63 -7.72 7.83 2.29
CA SER A 63 -8.05 8.28 3.65
C SER A 63 -7.16 9.41 4.18
N LEU A 64 -6.01 9.66 3.54
CA LEU A 64 -5.05 10.66 4.01
C LEU A 64 -5.67 12.07 4.02
N PRO A 65 -5.34 12.93 5.01
CA PRO A 65 -5.86 14.28 5.05
C PRO A 65 -5.49 15.09 3.80
N THR A 66 -6.49 15.69 3.17
CA THR A 66 -6.29 16.58 2.01
C THR A 66 -5.71 17.95 2.37
N SER A 67 -5.69 18.28 3.67
CA SER A 67 -5.10 19.51 4.19
C SER A 67 -4.03 19.18 5.22
N ARG A 68 -2.87 19.85 5.10
CA ARG A 68 -1.77 19.69 6.04
C ARG A 68 -2.19 20.29 7.39
N LYS A 69 -2.27 19.46 8.42
CA LYS A 69 -2.39 19.99 9.79
C LYS A 69 -1.11 20.77 10.10
N ARG A 70 -1.22 22.09 10.16
CA ARG A 70 -0.15 22.95 10.65
C ARG A 70 -0.22 22.89 12.16
N THR A 71 0.54 21.99 12.77
CA THR A 71 0.71 22.01 14.22
C THR A 71 1.41 23.34 14.56
N ALA A 72 0.73 24.15 15.36
CA ALA A 72 1.25 25.42 15.87
C ALA A 72 2.24 25.19 17.02
#